data_AF-A0A7L5YUZ2-F1
#
_entry.id   AF-A0A7L5YUZ2-F1
#
_cell.length_a   1.000
_cell.length_b   1.000
_cell.length_c   1.000
_cell.angle_alpha   90.00
_cell.angle_beta   90.00
_cell.angle_gamma   90.00
#
_symmetry.space_group_name_H-M   'P 1'
#
loop_
_entity.id
_entity.type
_entity.pdbx_description
1 polymer ?
#
loop_
_entity_poly.entity_id
_entity_poly.type
_entity_poly.pdbx_seq_one_letter_code
_entity_poly.pdbx_strand_id
1 'polypeptide(L)'
;MLVAALLVTSLVTPAAGSSLPQHTFSPDALDIQVIGQIGGPAYAVAVVGGYAYVGVGPRLAILNVTNPANPTLLGLADSARHRT
;
A
#
# COMPACT_ATOMS: atom_id res chain seq x y z
N MET A 1 16.85 -26.76 -6.36
CA MET A 1 16.17 -25.46 -6.41
C MET A 1 15.82 -25.06 -4.98
N LEU A 2 16.44 -24.01 -4.46
CA LEU A 2 16.41 -23.61 -3.06
C LEU A 2 15.38 -22.48 -2.89
N VAL A 3 14.40 -22.64 -2.00
CA VAL A 3 13.61 -21.52 -1.46
C VAL A 3 13.75 -21.57 0.06
N ALA A 4 14.67 -20.76 0.58
CA ALA A 4 14.71 -20.33 1.98
C ALA A 4 13.54 -19.34 2.20
N ALA A 5 12.94 -19.09 3.36
CA ALA A 5 13.31 -19.09 4.77
C ALA A 5 11.95 -18.96 5.53
N LEU A 6 11.73 -19.12 6.84
CA LEU A 6 12.51 -19.39 8.04
C LEU A 6 11.46 -20.00 8.99
N LEU A 7 11.68 -21.21 9.50
CA LEU A 7 10.80 -21.85 10.48
C LEU A 7 10.94 -21.10 11.81
N VAL A 8 9.95 -20.31 12.23
CA VAL A 8 9.96 -19.67 13.56
C VAL A 8 9.47 -20.69 14.58
N THR A 9 10.38 -21.55 15.04
CA THR A 9 10.16 -22.43 16.19
C THR A 9 10.82 -21.82 17.41
N SER A 10 10.09 -21.01 18.18
CA SER A 10 10.52 -20.60 19.51
C SER A 10 9.80 -21.47 20.56
N LEU A 11 10.56 -22.25 21.32
CA LEU A 11 10.06 -22.99 22.48
C LEU A 11 9.48 -22.00 23.51
N VAL A 12 8.18 -22.09 23.79
CA VAL A 12 7.53 -21.39 24.89
C VAL A 12 7.65 -22.24 26.15
N THR A 13 8.49 -21.80 27.09
CA THR A 13 8.40 -22.20 28.50
C THR A 13 7.38 -21.27 29.16
N PRO A 14 6.30 -21.76 29.80
CA PRO A 14 5.26 -20.88 30.34
C PRO A 14 5.74 -20.23 31.65
N ALA A 15 6.33 -19.04 31.57
CA ALA A 15 6.45 -18.15 32.71
C ALA A 15 5.12 -17.41 32.89
N ALA A 16 4.50 -17.60 34.05
CA ALA A 16 3.29 -16.90 34.46
C ALA A 16 3.50 -15.37 34.39
N GLY A 17 2.69 -14.69 33.58
CA GLY A 17 2.75 -13.25 33.43
C GLY A 17 2.11 -12.84 32.12
N SER A 18 0.86 -12.41 32.19
CA SER A 18 0.04 -11.93 31.08
C SER A 18 0.70 -10.74 30.37
N SER A 19 1.46 -11.00 29.31
CA SER A 19 1.72 -10.01 28.27
C SER A 19 1.56 -10.69 26.91
N LEU A 20 0.44 -10.39 26.26
CA LEU A 20 0.26 -10.66 24.84
C LEU A 20 1.51 -10.17 24.09
N PRO A 21 1.99 -10.87 23.06
CA PRO A 21 3.10 -10.38 22.25
C PRO A 21 2.72 -9.02 21.68
N GLN A 22 3.17 -7.95 22.32
CA GLN A 22 3.04 -6.61 21.81
C GLN A 22 4.00 -6.57 20.62
N HIS A 23 3.46 -6.59 19.41
CA HIS A 23 4.25 -6.33 18.22
C HIS A 23 4.74 -4.89 18.36
N THR A 24 5.97 -4.71 18.82
CA THR A 24 6.58 -3.40 18.98
C THR A 24 6.78 -2.82 17.58
N PHE A 25 5.81 -2.03 17.13
CA PHE A 25 5.98 -1.22 15.93
C PHE A 25 7.04 -0.16 16.23
N SER A 26 8.27 -0.40 15.78
CA SER A 26 9.30 0.62 15.76
C SER A 26 9.02 1.55 14.57
N PRO A 27 8.74 2.85 14.78
CA PRO A 27 8.50 3.77 13.68
C PRO A 27 9.73 3.92 12.76
N ASP A 28 10.94 3.68 13.30
CA ASP A 28 12.21 3.71 12.55
C ASP A 28 12.46 2.44 11.71
N ALA A 29 11.65 1.39 11.89
CA ALA A 29 11.76 0.14 11.13
C ALA A 29 10.91 0.14 9.84
N LEU A 30 10.09 1.16 9.63
CA LEU A 30 9.32 1.34 8.41
C LEU A 30 10.16 2.14 7.40
N ASP A 31 10.94 1.43 6.60
CA ASP A 31 11.64 1.99 5.43
C ASP A 31 10.61 2.38 4.35
N ILE A 32 9.93 3.51 4.56
CA ILE A 32 8.90 4.02 3.66
C ILE A 32 9.56 4.85 2.56
N GLN A 33 9.70 4.27 1.37
CA GLN A 33 10.16 4.99 0.19
C GLN A 33 8.99 5.59 -0.58
N VAL A 34 9.04 6.90 -0.83
CA VAL A 34 8.09 7.58 -1.72
C VAL A 34 8.47 7.30 -3.17
N ILE A 35 7.63 6.55 -3.88
CA ILE A 35 7.83 6.14 -5.28
C ILE A 35 7.03 6.97 -6.30
N GLY A 36 6.12 7.84 -5.84
CA GLY A 36 5.32 8.69 -6.70
C GLY A 36 4.28 9.54 -5.95
N GLN A 37 3.74 10.56 -6.61
CA GLN A 37 2.73 11.46 -6.05
C GLN A 37 1.68 11.84 -7.14
N ILE A 38 0.40 11.73 -6.80
CA ILE A 38 -0.73 12.06 -7.72
C ILE A 38 -1.10 13.55 -7.65
N GLY A 39 -0.75 14.22 -6.54
CA GLY A 39 -1.04 15.63 -6.27
C GLY A 39 -2.52 15.90 -5.99
N GLY A 40 -2.85 16.93 -5.21
CA GLY A 40 -4.22 17.28 -4.84
C GLY A 40 -4.84 16.40 -3.74
N PRO A 41 -6.02 16.76 -3.22
CA PRO A 41 -6.70 16.01 -2.17
C PRO A 41 -7.25 14.70 -2.72
N ALA A 42 -6.84 13.58 -2.13
CA ALA A 42 -7.41 12.27 -2.40
C ALA A 42 -8.63 12.06 -1.50
N TYR A 43 -9.81 11.88 -2.10
CA TYR A 43 -11.08 11.68 -1.37
C TYR A 43 -11.42 10.21 -1.20
N ALA A 44 -11.04 9.38 -2.16
CA ALA A 44 -11.31 7.96 -2.16
C ALA A 44 -10.22 7.19 -2.91
N VAL A 45 -9.88 6.01 -2.40
CA VAL A 45 -8.94 5.07 -3.03
C VAL A 45 -9.54 3.67 -3.01
N ALA A 46 -9.52 2.99 -4.15
CA ALA A 46 -9.87 1.57 -4.25
C ALA A 46 -8.82 0.81 -5.05
N VAL A 47 -8.48 -0.41 -4.64
CA VAL A 47 -7.51 -1.26 -5.35
C VAL A 47 -8.18 -2.58 -5.72
N VAL A 48 -8.21 -2.90 -7.02
CA VAL A 48 -8.83 -4.12 -7.55
C VAL A 48 -7.96 -4.67 -8.66
N GLY A 49 -7.57 -5.96 -8.57
CA GLY A 49 -6.90 -6.67 -9.65
C GLY A 49 -5.58 -6.06 -10.13
N GLY A 50 -4.84 -5.35 -9.26
CA GLY A 50 -3.60 -4.67 -9.63
C GLY A 50 -3.81 -3.27 -10.21
N TYR A 51 -5.02 -2.72 -10.13
CA TYR A 51 -5.31 -1.34 -10.48
C TYR A 51 -5.74 -0.53 -9.26
N ALA A 52 -5.20 0.67 -9.12
CA ALA A 52 -5.62 1.63 -8.10
C ALA A 52 -6.43 2.75 -8.75
N TYR A 53 -7.60 3.02 -8.17
CA TYR A 53 -8.51 4.09 -8.56
C TYR A 53 -8.48 5.15 -7.46
N VAL A 54 -8.01 6.35 -7.80
CA VAL A 54 -7.81 7.45 -6.85
C VAL A 54 -8.68 8.63 -7.28
N GLY A 55 -9.65 8.99 -6.46
CA GLY A 55 -10.44 10.21 -6.64
C GLY A 55 -9.65 11.41 -6.13
N VAL A 56 -9.25 12.30 -7.05
CA VAL A 56 -8.42 13.48 -6.78
C VAL A 56 -9.13 14.74 -7.24
N GLY A 57 -9.78 15.46 -6.33
CA GLY A 57 -10.59 16.62 -6.73
C GLY A 57 -11.74 16.19 -7.66
N PRO A 58 -11.95 16.91 -8.78
CA PRO A 58 -12.92 16.54 -9.81
C PRO A 58 -12.42 15.45 -10.77
N ARG A 59 -11.25 14.84 -10.50
CA ARG A 59 -10.58 13.90 -11.39
C ARG A 59 -10.55 12.49 -10.79
N LEU A 60 -10.58 11.49 -11.66
CA LEU A 60 -10.30 10.10 -11.33
C LEU A 60 -8.96 9.70 -11.96
N ALA A 61 -7.98 9.35 -11.14
CA ALA A 61 -6.71 8.79 -11.57
C ALA A 61 -6.76 7.26 -11.48
N ILE A 62 -6.35 6.60 -12.57
CA ILE A 62 -6.28 5.13 -12.65
C ILE A 62 -4.81 4.75 -12.81
N LEU A 63 -4.31 3.91 -11.90
CA LEU A 63 -2.93 3.46 -11.88
C LEU A 63 -2.85 1.95 -12.01
N ASN A 64 -1.89 1.48 -12.80
CA ASN A 64 -1.43 0.11 -12.73
C ASN A 64 -0.45 0.00 -11.54
N VAL A 65 -0.82 -0.83 -10.56
CA VAL A 65 -0.03 -1.13 -9.36
C VAL A 65 0.38 -2.62 -9.32
N THR A 66 0.41 -3.29 -10.48
CA THR A 66 0.88 -4.68 -10.61
C THR A 66 2.33 -4.82 -10.16
N ASN A 67 3.18 -3.82 -10.47
CA ASN A 67 4.48 -3.66 -9.84
C ASN A 67 4.40 -2.56 -8.77
N PRO A 68 4.36 -2.91 -7.46
CA PRO A 68 4.21 -1.92 -6.41
C PRO A 68 5.43 -1.00 -6.28
N ALA A 69 6.60 -1.38 -6.78
CA ALA A 69 7.79 -0.52 -6.80
C ALA A 69 7.78 0.49 -7.96
N ASN A 70 6.93 0.29 -8.97
CA ASN A 70 6.85 1.15 -10.15
C ASN A 70 5.40 1.29 -10.65
N PRO A 71 4.54 1.99 -9.90
CA PRO A 71 3.17 2.24 -10.30
C PRO A 71 3.13 3.14 -11.54
N THR A 72 2.31 2.77 -12.52
CA THR A 72 2.18 3.51 -13.79
C THR A 72 0.81 4.16 -13.90
N LEU A 73 0.76 5.47 -14.14
CA LEU A 73 -0.51 6.18 -14.40
C LEU A 73 -1.05 5.78 -15.78
N LEU A 74 -2.24 5.16 -15.80
CA LEU A 74 -2.90 4.72 -17.03
C LEU A 74 -3.85 5.77 -17.59
N GLY A 75 -4.45 6.59 -16.73
CA GLY A 75 -5.41 7.58 -17.19
C GLY A 75 -5.86 8.56 -16.13
N LEU A 76 -6.29 9.72 -16.61
CA LEU A 76 -6.92 10.79 -15.84
C LEU A 76 -8.25 11.11 -16.51
N ALA A 77 -9.36 10.81 -15.85
CA ALA A 77 -10.67 11.29 -16.25
C ALA A 77 -10.97 12.57 -15.46
N ASP A 78 -11.23 13.67 -16.15
CA ASP A 78 -11.72 14.91 -15.53
C ASP A 78 -13.19 15.09 -15.91
N SER A 79 -14.01 15.49 -14.94
CA SER A 79 -15.40 15.89 -15.17
C SER A 79 -15.54 17.06 -16.15
N ALA A 80 -14.49 17.84 -16.41
CA ALA A 80 -14.53 19.02 -17.29
C ALA A 80 -14.47 18.73 -18.81
N ARG A 81 -14.46 17.47 -19.27
CA ARG A 81 -14.23 17.16 -20.71
C ARG A 81 -15.48 17.06 -21.58
N HIS A 82 -16.47 17.93 -21.35
CA HIS A 82 -17.56 18.17 -22.30
C HIS A 82 -17.49 19.62 -22.79
N ARG A 83 -16.68 19.88 -23.81
CA ARG A 83 -16.84 21.08 -24.65
C ARG A 83 -17.48 20.63 -25.96
N THR A 84 -18.77 20.95 -26.10
CA THR A 84 -19.50 21.00 -27.37
C THR A 84 -18.97 22.12 -28.25
#